data_AF-A0A183GIH1-F1
#
_entry.id   AF-A0A183GIH1-F1
#
_cell.length_a   1.000
_cell.length_b   1.000
_cell.length_c   1.000
_cell.angle_alpha   90.00
_cell.angle_beta   90.00
_cell.angle_gamma   90.00
#
_symmetry.space_group_name_H-M   'P 1'
#
loop_
_entity.id
_entity.type
_entity.pdbx_description
1 polymer ?
#
loop_
_entity_poly.entity_id
_entity_poly.type
_entity_poly.pdbx_seq_one_letter_code
_entity_poly.pdbx_strand_id
1 'polypeptide(L)'
;MREKEAAVIPRVRLPTVTAVEETWKKAADAIRHAARLELSITVPGRLKVEKQTWLWIDGVKAKVREKKSLYHVFLSDKTADNWRKYQEARKAANKAVAVAKATYYGDVKGLCHTIAHPERRLMICTHIDSMGAYH
;
A
#
# COMPACT_ATOMS: atom_id res chain seq x y z
N MET A 1 -52.36 -44.94 24.33
CA MET A 1 -52.44 -43.81 25.27
C MET A 1 -51.00 -43.36 25.56
N ARG A 2 -50.31 -42.63 24.69
CA ARG A 2 -50.60 -41.25 24.24
C ARG A 2 -51.17 -40.43 25.40
N GLU A 3 -50.30 -39.77 26.17
CA GLU A 3 -50.65 -38.55 26.93
C GLU A 3 -49.49 -37.92 27.72
N LYS A 4 -48.30 -38.55 27.81
CA LYS A 4 -47.19 -37.97 28.59
C LYS A 4 -46.12 -37.19 27.80
N GLU A 5 -46.27 -37.06 26.48
CA GLU A 5 -45.34 -36.30 25.63
C GLU A 5 -45.67 -34.79 25.51
N ALA A 6 -46.73 -34.29 26.15
CA ALA A 6 -47.14 -32.89 26.02
C ALA A 6 -46.58 -31.93 27.09
N ALA A 7 -45.80 -32.41 28.07
CA ALA A 7 -45.43 -31.61 29.24
C ALA A 7 -43.94 -31.22 29.35
N VAL A 8 -43.07 -31.61 28.42
CA VAL A 8 -41.63 -31.32 28.50
C VAL A 8 -41.13 -30.70 27.21
N ILE A 9 -41.62 -29.50 26.91
CA ILE A 9 -40.91 -28.55 26.03
C ILE A 9 -40.35 -27.47 26.97
N PRO A 10 -39.07 -27.53 27.33
CA PRO A 10 -38.46 -26.52 28.17
C PRO A 10 -38.54 -25.15 27.50
N ARG A 11 -38.84 -24.16 28.35
CA ARG A 11 -39.00 -22.72 28.09
C ARG A 11 -37.71 -22.03 27.62
N VAL A 12 -36.99 -22.62 26.66
CA VAL A 12 -35.83 -21.97 26.05
C VAL A 12 -36.32 -21.02 24.98
N ARG A 13 -36.66 -19.80 25.39
CA ARG A 13 -36.61 -18.66 24.48
C ARG A 13 -35.13 -18.41 24.18
N LEU A 14 -34.63 -19.00 23.11
CA LEU A 14 -33.36 -18.57 22.54
C LEU A 14 -33.55 -17.13 22.06
N PRO A 15 -32.60 -16.21 22.38
CA PRO A 15 -32.63 -14.88 21.81
C PRO A 15 -32.65 -14.99 20.29
N THR A 16 -33.55 -14.26 19.65
CA THR A 16 -33.55 -14.09 18.19
C THR A 16 -32.14 -13.71 17.77
N VAL A 17 -31.58 -14.47 16.83
CA VAL A 17 -30.22 -14.32 16.27
C VAL A 17 -30.12 -12.96 15.56
N THR A 18 -29.90 -11.90 16.33
CA THR A 18 -29.52 -10.57 15.85
C THR A 18 -28.10 -10.19 16.31
N ALA A 19 -27.57 -10.88 17.32
CA ALA A 19 -26.26 -10.60 17.90
C ALA A 19 -25.07 -11.08 17.05
N VAL A 20 -25.25 -12.10 16.21
CA VAL A 20 -24.15 -12.68 15.43
C VAL A 20 -23.67 -11.70 14.35
N GLU A 21 -24.59 -11.14 13.58
CA GLU A 21 -24.26 -10.19 12.50
C GLU A 21 -23.65 -8.90 13.04
N GLU A 22 -24.18 -8.39 14.16
CA GLU A 22 -23.63 -7.22 14.84
C GLU A 22 -22.22 -7.48 15.40
N THR A 23 -21.98 -8.69 15.92
CA THR A 23 -20.67 -9.08 16.45
C THR A 23 -19.65 -9.23 15.31
N TRP A 24 -20.04 -9.84 14.19
CA TRP A 24 -19.20 -9.92 12.99
C TRP A 24 -18.92 -8.54 12.40
N LYS A 25 -19.90 -7.65 12.36
CA LYS A 25 -19.73 -6.28 11.90
C LYS A 25 -18.77 -5.50 12.79
N LYS A 26 -18.91 -5.60 14.11
CA LYS A 26 -17.99 -4.98 15.08
C LYS A 26 -16.58 -5.55 14.98
N ALA A 27 -16.43 -6.86 14.82
CA ALA A 27 -15.13 -7.49 14.62
C ALA A 27 -14.48 -7.03 13.30
N ALA A 28 -15.24 -6.97 12.21
CA ALA A 28 -14.77 -6.47 10.93
C ALA A 28 -14.35 -4.99 11.01
N ASP A 29 -15.10 -4.16 11.74
CA ASP A 29 -14.78 -2.74 11.91
C ASP A 29 -13.56 -2.52 12.81
N ALA A 30 -13.39 -3.32 13.87
CA ALA A 30 -12.19 -3.32 14.70
C ALA A 30 -10.94 -3.74 13.91
N ILE A 31 -11.05 -4.78 13.09
CA ILE A 31 -9.96 -5.24 12.19
C ILE A 31 -9.64 -4.15 11.15
N ARG A 32 -10.65 -3.50 10.55
CA ARG A 32 -10.43 -2.36 9.64
C ARG A 32 -9.78 -1.16 10.35
N HIS A 33 -10.12 -0.92 11.62
CA HIS A 33 -9.51 0.16 12.40
C HIS A 33 -8.05 -0.13 12.74
N ALA A 34 -7.75 -1.33 13.25
CA ALA A 34 -6.39 -1.76 13.55
C ALA A 34 -5.52 -1.77 12.29
N ALA A 35 -6.04 -2.29 11.17
CA ALA A 35 -5.33 -2.27 9.90
C ALA A 35 -5.09 -0.84 9.38
N ARG A 36 -6.02 0.09 9.57
CA ARG A 36 -5.80 1.51 9.22
C ARG A 36 -4.73 2.17 10.09
N LEU A 37 -4.68 1.85 11.37
CA LEU A 37 -3.73 2.41 12.33
C LEU A 37 -2.32 1.84 12.15
N GLU A 38 -2.19 0.53 11.97
CA GLU A 38 -0.88 -0.13 11.89
C GLU A 38 -0.31 -0.17 10.47
N LEU A 39 -1.16 -0.31 9.44
CA LEU A 39 -0.72 -0.55 8.06
C LEU A 39 -0.96 0.63 7.13
N SER A 40 -1.46 1.78 7.62
CA SER A 40 -1.79 2.95 6.79
C SER A 40 -2.59 2.58 5.52
N ILE A 41 -3.51 1.62 5.62
CA ILE A 41 -4.27 1.14 4.44
C ILE A 41 -5.31 2.19 4.06
N THR A 42 -4.95 3.06 3.12
CA THR A 42 -5.90 3.96 2.45
C THR A 42 -6.89 3.12 1.64
N VAL A 43 -8.17 3.27 1.98
CA VAL A 43 -9.40 2.89 1.25
C VAL A 43 -9.19 2.01 -0.02
N PRO A 44 -9.73 0.77 -0.06
CA PRO A 44 -9.71 -0.04 -1.28
C PRO A 44 -10.49 0.68 -2.39
N GLY A 45 -9.82 0.90 -3.52
CA GLY A 45 -10.31 1.76 -4.62
C GLY A 45 -9.47 3.02 -4.84
N ARG A 46 -8.60 3.39 -3.88
CA ARG A 46 -7.49 4.33 -4.10
C ARG A 46 -6.15 3.62 -3.88
N LEU A 47 -5.85 2.64 -4.74
CA LEU A 47 -4.49 2.10 -4.89
C LEU A 47 -3.60 3.12 -5.61
N LYS A 48 -3.39 4.25 -4.96
CA LYS A 48 -2.23 5.07 -5.20
C LYS A 48 -1.36 4.82 -3.98
N VAL A 49 -0.62 3.70 -3.98
CA VAL A 49 0.64 3.63 -3.22
C VAL A 49 1.26 4.98 -3.44
N GLU A 50 1.44 5.74 -2.36
CA GLU A 50 1.77 7.14 -2.45
C GLU A 50 3.02 7.25 -3.32
N LYS A 51 2.83 7.60 -4.59
CA LYS A 51 3.92 7.82 -5.57
C LYS A 51 4.90 8.90 -5.08
N GLN A 52 4.56 9.54 -3.96
CA GLN A 52 5.22 10.57 -3.22
C GLN A 52 6.37 10.04 -2.36
N THR A 53 6.31 8.87 -1.71
CA THR A 53 7.29 8.53 -0.65
C THR A 53 8.74 8.51 -1.14
N TRP A 54 9.02 7.95 -2.32
CA TRP A 54 10.38 7.98 -2.90
C TRP A 54 10.77 9.33 -3.53
N LEU A 55 9.80 10.19 -3.89
CA LEU A 55 10.10 11.57 -4.32
C LEU A 55 10.61 12.43 -3.15
N TRP A 56 10.32 12.00 -1.91
CA TRP A 56 10.80 12.66 -0.70
C TRP A 56 12.19 12.20 -0.22
N ILE A 57 12.83 11.24 -0.89
CA ILE A 57 14.21 10.83 -0.57
C ILE A 57 15.17 11.94 -0.99
N ASP A 58 16.05 12.36 -0.09
CA ASP A 58 16.93 13.51 -0.32
C ASP A 58 17.85 13.33 -1.52
N GLY A 59 18.31 12.10 -1.79
CA GLY A 59 19.05 11.77 -3.00
C GLY A 59 18.25 12.01 -4.29
N VAL A 60 16.95 11.69 -4.29
CA VAL A 60 16.05 11.95 -5.44
C VAL A 60 15.78 13.45 -5.57
N LYS A 61 15.50 14.15 -4.46
CA LYS A 61 15.30 15.61 -4.47
C LYS A 61 16.52 16.36 -4.99
N ALA A 62 17.72 15.98 -4.55
CA ALA A 62 18.97 16.60 -4.98
C ALA A 62 19.12 16.49 -6.50
N LYS A 63 18.91 15.29 -7.07
CA LYS A 63 19.00 15.07 -8.52
C LYS A 63 17.90 15.77 -9.31
N VAL A 64 16.69 15.87 -8.78
CA VAL A 64 15.60 16.63 -9.41
C VAL A 64 15.89 18.14 -9.39
N ARG A 65 16.47 18.67 -8.30
CA ARG A 65 16.89 20.08 -8.20
C ARG A 65 18.02 20.40 -9.17
N GLU A 66 19.04 19.57 -9.25
CA GLU A 66 20.16 19.68 -10.20
C GLU A 66 19.68 19.65 -11.66
N LYS A 67 18.77 18.71 -11.99
CA LYS A 67 18.12 18.69 -13.31
C LYS A 67 17.41 20.01 -13.60
N LYS A 68 16.68 20.56 -12.62
CA LYS A 68 15.90 21.79 -12.78
C LYS A 68 16.82 23.02 -12.94
N SER A 69 17.90 23.12 -12.17
CA SER A 69 18.86 24.22 -12.31
C SER A 69 19.54 24.21 -13.68
N LEU A 70 19.95 23.04 -14.17
CA LEU A 70 20.57 22.91 -15.50
C LEU A 70 19.58 23.19 -16.64
N TYR A 71 18.30 22.89 -16.44
CA TYR A 71 17.26 23.31 -17.39
C TYR A 71 17.15 24.85 -17.45
N HIS A 72 17.21 25.54 -16.30
CA HIS A 72 17.22 27.00 -16.28
C HIS A 72 18.47 27.59 -16.94
N VAL A 73 19.65 27.02 -16.71
CA VAL A 73 20.89 27.44 -17.39
C VAL A 73 20.76 27.25 -18.91
N PHE A 74 20.23 26.12 -19.37
CA PHE A 74 19.97 25.87 -20.80
C PHE A 74 18.95 26.87 -21.39
N LEU A 75 17.93 27.28 -20.62
CA LEU A 75 16.97 28.28 -21.09
C LEU A 75 17.60 29.67 -21.22
N SER A 76 18.54 30.03 -20.34
CA SER A 76 19.29 31.29 -20.41
C SER A 76 20.31 31.30 -21.55
N ASP A 77 20.99 30.18 -21.78
CA ASP A 77 22.01 30.02 -22.82
C ASP A 77 21.85 28.67 -23.53
N LYS A 78 21.29 28.72 -24.75
CA LYS A 78 20.87 27.54 -25.54
C LYS A 78 22.03 26.85 -26.27
N THR A 79 23.18 26.72 -25.63
CA THR A 79 24.33 26.01 -26.18
C THR A 79 24.15 24.50 -26.17
N ALA A 80 24.85 23.82 -27.08
CA ALA A 80 24.87 22.35 -27.15
C ALA A 80 25.43 21.72 -25.87
N ASP A 81 26.41 22.36 -25.24
CA ASP A 81 26.98 21.90 -23.97
C ASP A 81 25.96 21.97 -22.83
N ASN A 82 25.20 23.05 -22.72
CA ASN A 82 24.16 23.18 -21.69
C ASN A 82 23.03 22.16 -21.91
N TRP A 83 22.69 21.87 -23.18
CA TRP A 83 21.76 20.80 -23.51
C TRP A 83 22.27 19.42 -23.08
N ARG A 84 23.54 19.09 -23.36
CA ARG A 84 24.16 17.84 -22.93
C ARG A 84 24.15 17.68 -21.41
N LYS A 85 24.55 18.72 -20.67
CA LYS A 85 24.54 18.73 -19.20
C LYS A 85 23.13 18.49 -18.63
N TYR A 86 22.12 19.15 -19.18
CA TYR A 86 20.73 18.92 -18.78
C TYR A 86 20.28 17.47 -19.04
N GLN A 87 20.61 16.90 -20.19
CA GLN A 87 20.26 15.52 -20.54
C GLN A 87 20.89 14.51 -19.57
N GLU A 88 22.17 14.69 -19.23
CA GLU A 88 22.87 13.86 -18.24
C GLU A 88 22.19 13.94 -16.87
N ALA A 89 21.88 15.15 -16.39
CA ALA A 89 21.19 15.34 -15.13
C ALA A 89 19.76 14.77 -15.14
N ARG A 90 19.05 14.85 -16.27
CA ARG A 90 17.72 14.21 -16.44
C ARG A 90 17.82 12.69 -16.35
N LYS A 91 18.80 12.08 -17.00
CA LYS A 91 19.06 10.63 -16.89
C LYS A 91 19.42 10.23 -15.46
N ALA A 92 20.29 10.99 -14.79
CA ALA A 92 20.67 10.75 -13.41
C ALA A 92 19.47 10.84 -12.45
N ALA A 93 18.60 11.84 -12.62
CA ALA A 93 17.38 11.98 -11.83
C ALA A 93 16.42 10.79 -12.05
N ASN A 94 16.20 10.39 -13.30
CA ASN A 94 15.36 9.23 -13.60
C ASN A 94 15.93 7.94 -13.02
N LYS A 95 17.25 7.74 -13.09
CA LYS A 95 17.93 6.60 -12.47
C LYS A 95 17.77 6.60 -10.95
N ALA A 96 17.96 7.75 -10.30
CA ALA A 96 17.76 7.87 -8.86
C ALA A 96 16.32 7.53 -8.44
N VAL A 97 15.32 7.98 -9.21
CA VAL A 97 13.91 7.61 -8.98
C VAL A 97 13.69 6.11 -9.14
N ALA A 98 14.28 5.48 -10.16
CA ALA A 98 14.16 4.04 -10.38
C ALA A 98 14.79 3.23 -9.23
N VAL A 99 15.99 3.61 -8.79
CA VAL A 99 16.67 2.98 -7.65
C VAL A 99 15.84 3.12 -6.38
N ALA A 100 15.39 4.34 -6.06
CA ALA A 100 14.58 4.59 -4.87
C ALA A 100 13.27 3.79 -4.85
N LYS A 101 12.60 3.66 -6.02
CA LYS A 101 11.43 2.79 -6.16
C LYS A 101 11.77 1.32 -5.93
N ALA A 102 12.86 0.83 -6.52
CA ALA A 102 13.27 -0.56 -6.38
C ALA A 102 13.61 -0.89 -4.91
N THR A 103 14.31 0.00 -4.20
CA THR A 103 14.58 -0.15 -2.77
C THR A 103 13.28 -0.21 -1.96
N TYR A 104 12.36 0.73 -2.17
CA TYR A 104 11.08 0.75 -1.47
C TYR A 104 10.28 -0.55 -1.66
N TYR A 105 10.15 -1.03 -2.90
CA TYR A 105 9.43 -2.28 -3.15
C TYR A 105 10.20 -3.50 -2.63
N GLY A 106 11.54 -3.48 -2.64
CA GLY A 106 12.37 -4.49 -2.00
C GLY A 106 12.12 -4.60 -0.50
N ASP A 107 12.07 -3.46 0.19
CA ASP A 107 11.82 -3.39 1.63
C ASP A 107 10.40 -3.85 1.99
N VAL A 108 9.40 -3.37 1.24
CA VAL A 108 7.99 -3.77 1.40
C VAL A 108 7.81 -5.27 1.12
N LYS A 109 8.50 -5.80 0.11
CA LYS A 109 8.53 -7.24 -0.18
C LYS A 109 9.19 -8.02 0.96
N GLY A 110 10.31 -7.55 1.51
CA GLY A 110 10.97 -8.16 2.67
C GLY A 110 10.03 -8.26 3.89
N LEU A 111 9.28 -7.19 4.15
CA LEU A 111 8.26 -7.15 5.21
C LEU A 111 7.11 -8.14 4.94
N CYS A 112 6.66 -8.32 3.68
CA CYS A 112 5.65 -9.33 3.34
C CYS A 112 6.07 -10.75 3.77
N HIS A 113 7.34 -11.11 3.59
CA HIS A 113 7.85 -12.43 3.96
C HIS A 113 7.91 -12.68 5.47
N THR A 114 7.78 -11.64 6.30
CA THR A 114 7.71 -11.77 7.77
C THR A 114 6.29 -12.00 8.31
N ILE A 115 5.25 -11.87 7.48
CA ILE A 115 3.85 -12.03 7.92
C ILE A 115 3.58 -13.50 8.29
N ALA A 116 3.24 -13.78 9.54
CA ALA A 116 3.08 -15.17 10.05
C ALA A 116 1.92 -15.95 9.40
N HIS A 117 0.87 -15.26 8.94
CA HIS A 117 -0.33 -15.92 8.39
C HIS A 117 -0.18 -16.23 6.89
N PRO A 118 -0.17 -17.51 6.47
CA PRO A 118 0.24 -17.91 5.12
C PRO A 118 -0.69 -17.40 4.01
N GLU A 119 -2.01 -17.41 4.23
CA GLU A 119 -2.96 -16.89 3.22
C GLU A 119 -2.87 -15.37 3.05
N ARG A 120 -2.69 -14.62 4.14
CA ARG A 120 -2.50 -13.17 4.11
C ARG A 120 -1.15 -12.81 3.48
N ARG A 121 -0.11 -13.59 3.75
CA ARG A 121 1.22 -13.46 3.11
C ARG A 121 1.11 -13.63 1.60
N LEU A 122 0.43 -14.67 1.12
CA LEU A 122 0.29 -14.94 -0.32
C LEU A 122 -0.46 -13.81 -1.05
N MET A 123 -1.56 -13.31 -0.46
CA MET A 123 -2.37 -12.23 -1.02
C MET A 123 -1.59 -10.90 -1.11
N ILE A 124 -0.82 -10.57 -0.08
CA ILE A 124 -0.05 -9.31 -0.04
C ILE A 124 1.16 -9.38 -0.99
N CYS A 125 1.87 -10.51 -1.04
CA CYS A 125 3.06 -10.66 -1.88
C CYS A 125 2.70 -10.66 -3.38
N THR A 126 1.59 -11.33 -3.77
CA THR A 126 1.09 -11.29 -5.17
C THR A 126 0.64 -9.89 -5.59
N HIS A 127 0.07 -9.12 -4.67
CA HIS A 127 -0.29 -7.73 -4.93
C HIS A 127 0.93 -6.82 -5.13
N ILE A 128 1.97 -6.98 -4.28
CA ILE A 128 3.23 -6.22 -4.39
C ILE A 128 3.95 -6.54 -5.71
N ASP A 129 4.03 -7.82 -6.08
CA ASP A 129 4.68 -8.25 -7.33
C ASP A 129 3.94 -7.74 -8.57
N SER A 130 2.60 -7.72 -8.55
CA SER A 130 1.79 -7.10 -9.60
C SER A 130 2.08 -5.60 -9.73
N MET A 131 2.18 -4.87 -8.61
CA MET A 131 2.51 -3.43 -8.63
C MET A 131 3.94 -3.11 -9.05
N GLY A 132 4.90 -3.99 -8.77
CA GLY A 132 6.28 -3.88 -9.22
C GLY A 132 6.47 -4.19 -10.70
N ALA A 133 5.63 -5.05 -11.28
CA ALA A 133 5.72 -5.50 -12.67
C ALA A 133 5.10 -4.52 -13.70
N TYR A 134 4.22 -3.60 -13.27
CA TYR A 134 3.80 -2.49 -14.11
C TYR A 134 4.88 -1.39 -14.11
N HIS A 135 6.06 -1.60 -14.70
CA HIS A 135 7.01 -0.59 -15.23
C HIS A 135 8.39 -1.19 -15.51
#